data_AF-V9KPR0-F1
#
_entry.id   AF-V9KPR0-F1
#
_cell.length_a   1.000
_cell.length_b   1.000
_cell.length_c   1.000
_cell.angle_alpha   90.00
_cell.angle_beta   90.00
_cell.angle_gamma   90.00
#
_symmetry.space_group_name_H-M   'P 1'
#
loop_
_entity.id
_entity.type
_entity.pdbx_description
1 polymer ?
#
loop_
_entity_poly.entity_id
_entity_poly.type
_entity_poly.pdbx_seq_one_letter_code
_entity_poly.pdbx_strand_id
1 'polypeptide(L)'
;LAKKIKSFLGLAPVATIAFSISPLAKLGKLPDFVTKDLFGKKEFLPQNRFLKWLATHACNHELIQELCGNVFFLLCGFNEKNLNMSRVPVYTTHCPAGTSVNNILHWSQAVKGGKLQAFDWGSKKENMAHYNQTTPPLYNVKEMTIPTALWSGGNDWLADPKDVALLLTQVPNLIYHKRIPEWEHLDFIWGLDAPERLYNEMIELMNKYQ
;
A
#
# COMPACT_ATOMS: atom_id res chain seq x y z
N LEU A 1 -1.53 2.00 -22.74
CA LEU A 1 -1.27 2.91 -21.60
C LEU A 1 0.20 3.36 -21.54
N ALA A 2 1.17 2.44 -21.61
CA ALA A 2 2.61 2.77 -21.54
C ALA A 2 3.07 3.91 -22.47
N LYS A 3 2.60 3.94 -23.73
CA LYS A 3 2.91 5.03 -24.69
C LYS A 3 2.44 6.43 -24.28
N LYS A 4 1.58 6.54 -23.26
CA LYS A 4 1.01 7.80 -22.75
C LYS A 4 1.65 8.26 -21.45
N ILE A 5 2.59 7.49 -20.89
CA ILE A 5 3.25 7.77 -19.62
C ILE A 5 4.73 8.07 -19.92
N LYS A 6 5.19 9.28 -19.59
CA LYS A 6 6.60 9.68 -19.80
C LYS A 6 7.55 8.91 -18.87
N SER A 7 7.20 8.85 -17.60
CA SER A 7 7.93 8.15 -16.55
C SER A 7 6.97 7.71 -15.45
N PHE A 8 7.32 6.62 -14.75
CA PHE A 8 6.61 6.15 -13.57
C PHE A 8 7.47 6.38 -12.33
N LEU A 9 6.95 7.14 -11.36
CA LEU A 9 7.58 7.41 -10.06
C LEU A 9 6.82 6.61 -8.99
N GLY A 10 7.39 5.50 -8.53
CA GLY A 10 6.77 4.61 -7.55
C GLY A 10 7.31 4.84 -6.14
N LEU A 11 6.42 5.14 -5.20
CA LEU A 11 6.73 5.37 -3.78
C LEU A 11 6.21 4.18 -2.98
N ALA A 12 7.05 3.55 -2.15
CA ALA A 12 6.73 2.30 -1.45
C ALA A 12 6.09 1.25 -2.38
N PRO A 13 6.79 0.83 -3.45
CA PRO A 13 6.18 0.06 -4.53
C PRO A 13 5.79 -1.35 -4.07
N VAL A 14 4.53 -1.74 -4.33
CA VAL A 14 4.00 -3.08 -4.03
C VAL A 14 3.67 -3.81 -5.33
N ALA A 15 4.29 -4.97 -5.53
CA ALA A 15 3.97 -5.91 -6.59
C ALA A 15 3.60 -7.27 -6.01
N THR A 16 4.44 -7.79 -5.11
CA THR A 16 4.15 -8.94 -4.27
C THR A 16 4.19 -8.52 -2.80
N ILE A 17 3.57 -9.33 -1.95
CA ILE A 17 3.50 -9.14 -0.49
C ILE A 17 3.73 -10.47 0.23
N ALA A 18 4.59 -11.31 -0.35
CA ALA A 18 4.88 -12.64 0.17
C ALA A 18 5.65 -12.57 1.51
N PHE A 19 6.41 -11.49 1.72
CA PHE A 19 7.28 -11.29 2.88
C PHE A 19 6.82 -10.15 3.79
N SER A 20 5.76 -9.44 3.42
CA SER A 20 5.18 -8.37 4.22
C SER A 20 4.85 -8.84 5.64
N ILE A 21 5.30 -8.05 6.63
CA ILE A 21 5.05 -8.27 8.05
C ILE A 21 3.91 -7.41 8.60
N SER A 22 3.32 -6.59 7.75
CA SER A 22 2.25 -5.66 8.11
C SER A 22 1.04 -6.40 8.73
N PRO A 23 0.35 -5.79 9.72
CA PRO A 23 -0.93 -6.29 10.21
C PRO A 23 -1.97 -6.49 9.10
N LEU A 24 -1.94 -5.69 8.03
CA LEU A 24 -2.79 -5.91 6.86
C LEU A 24 -2.48 -7.24 6.16
N ALA A 25 -1.19 -7.58 5.99
CA ALA A 25 -0.80 -8.88 5.46
C ALA A 25 -1.19 -10.03 6.40
N LYS A 26 -1.11 -9.83 7.72
CA LYS A 26 -1.58 -10.83 8.71
C LYS A 26 -3.10 -11.05 8.63
N LEU A 27 -3.88 -9.97 8.47
CA LEU A 27 -5.33 -10.06 8.23
C LEU A 27 -5.62 -10.86 6.95
N GLY A 28 -4.79 -10.66 5.92
CA GLY A 28 -4.84 -11.42 4.68
C GLY A 28 -4.63 -12.92 4.81
N LYS A 29 -4.18 -13.45 5.95
CA LYS A 29 -4.05 -14.90 6.18
C LYS A 29 -5.35 -15.55 6.64
N LEU A 30 -6.36 -14.77 7.04
CA LEU A 30 -7.66 -15.31 7.43
C LEU A 30 -8.35 -16.01 6.25
N PRO A 31 -9.11 -17.10 6.49
CA PRO A 31 -9.93 -17.70 5.44
C PRO A 31 -10.94 -16.71 4.87
N ASP A 32 -11.20 -16.78 3.56
CA ASP A 32 -12.05 -15.81 2.85
C ASP A 32 -13.49 -15.77 3.41
N PHE A 33 -14.00 -16.90 3.91
CA PHE A 33 -15.30 -16.95 4.56
C PHE A 33 -15.31 -16.15 5.89
N VAL A 34 -14.27 -16.28 6.71
CA VAL A 34 -14.12 -15.52 7.96
C VAL A 34 -14.05 -14.03 7.67
N THR A 35 -13.29 -13.62 6.66
CA THR A 35 -13.20 -12.22 6.24
C THR A 35 -14.56 -11.68 5.80
N LYS A 36 -15.33 -12.46 5.03
CA LYS A 36 -16.69 -12.07 4.60
C LYS A 36 -17.69 -12.05 5.75
N ASP A 37 -17.55 -12.93 6.75
CA ASP A 37 -18.43 -12.95 7.92
C ASP A 37 -18.16 -11.75 8.85
N LEU A 38 -16.89 -11.37 9.01
CA LEU A 38 -16.48 -10.23 9.84
C LEU A 38 -16.79 -8.87 9.20
N PHE A 39 -16.51 -8.72 7.90
CA PHE A 39 -16.54 -7.42 7.22
C PHE A 39 -17.67 -7.28 6.19
N GLY A 40 -18.45 -8.34 5.95
CA GLY A 40 -19.51 -8.36 4.96
C GLY A 40 -18.99 -8.47 3.53
N LYS A 41 -19.75 -7.89 2.58
CA LYS A 41 -19.48 -7.99 1.13
C LYS A 41 -19.42 -6.63 0.41
N LYS A 42 -19.49 -5.53 1.16
CA LYS A 42 -19.57 -4.18 0.61
C LYS A 42 -18.30 -3.41 0.94
N GLU A 43 -18.38 -2.49 1.88
CA GLU A 43 -17.32 -1.55 2.24
C GLU A 43 -16.52 -2.06 3.44
N PHE A 44 -15.19 -1.95 3.35
CA PHE A 44 -14.24 -2.24 4.42
C PHE A 44 -13.71 -0.91 4.98
N LEU A 45 -13.88 -0.73 6.29
CA LEU A 45 -13.50 0.46 7.05
C LEU A 45 -13.93 1.80 6.42
N PRO A 46 -15.24 2.03 6.15
CA PRO A 46 -15.74 3.35 5.80
C PRO A 46 -15.41 4.37 6.90
N GLN A 47 -15.08 5.59 6.48
CA GLN A 47 -15.18 6.73 7.39
C GLN A 47 -16.64 6.98 7.73
N ASN A 48 -16.97 6.95 9.01
CA ASN A 48 -18.31 7.27 9.49
C ASN A 48 -18.26 8.44 10.50
N ARG A 49 -19.41 9.09 10.71
CA ARG A 49 -19.50 10.28 11.57
C ARG A 49 -19.02 9.99 13.00
N PHE A 50 -19.22 8.77 13.49
CA PHE A 50 -18.80 8.35 14.82
C PHE A 50 -17.26 8.21 14.91
N LEU A 51 -16.62 7.55 13.95
CA LEU A 51 -15.16 7.42 13.87
C LEU A 51 -14.48 8.78 13.71
N LYS A 52 -15.05 9.67 12.88
CA LYS A 52 -14.55 11.05 12.75
C LYS A 52 -14.70 11.84 14.06
N TRP A 53 -15.85 11.75 14.70
CA TRP A 53 -16.08 12.43 15.98
C TRP A 53 -15.11 11.92 17.06
N LEU A 54 -14.93 10.59 17.15
CA LEU A 54 -13.97 9.95 18.06
C LEU A 54 -12.54 10.39 17.73
N ALA A 55 -12.16 10.44 16.46
CA ALA A 55 -10.85 10.91 16.03
C ALA A 55 -10.61 12.37 16.43
N THR A 56 -11.59 13.25 16.24
CA THR A 56 -11.46 14.68 16.58
C THR A 56 -11.40 14.94 18.08
N HIS A 57 -12.14 14.20 18.91
CA HIS A 57 -12.27 14.51 20.34
C HIS A 57 -11.35 13.65 21.23
N ALA A 58 -11.09 12.39 20.85
CA ALA A 58 -10.22 11.51 21.63
C ALA A 58 -8.75 11.69 21.25
N CYS A 59 -8.42 11.88 19.96
CA CYS A 59 -7.03 11.93 19.50
C CYS A 59 -6.32 13.28 19.72
N ASN A 60 -7.03 14.29 20.22
CA ASN A 60 -6.45 15.57 20.64
C ASN A 60 -5.89 15.52 22.08
N HIS A 61 -6.12 14.43 22.82
CA HIS A 61 -5.63 14.27 24.18
C HIS A 61 -4.26 13.58 24.17
N GLU A 62 -3.25 14.15 24.83
CA GLU A 62 -1.84 13.67 24.79
C GLU A 62 -1.71 12.16 25.07
N LEU A 63 -2.46 11.64 26.06
CA LEU A 63 -2.46 10.22 26.45
C LEU A 63 -3.07 9.25 25.41
N ILE A 64 -3.90 9.74 24.49
CA ILE A 64 -4.64 8.92 23.50
C ILE A 64 -4.11 9.14 22.08
N GLN A 65 -3.32 10.19 21.88
CA GLN A 65 -2.72 10.55 20.60
C GLN A 65 -1.87 9.40 20.02
N GLU A 66 -1.10 8.70 20.86
CA GLU A 66 -0.39 7.47 20.48
C GLU A 66 -1.34 6.35 20.07
N LEU A 67 -2.45 6.15 20.77
CA LEU A 67 -3.42 5.08 20.49
C LEU A 67 -4.17 5.33 19.16
N CYS A 68 -4.45 6.60 18.87
CA CYS A 68 -5.06 7.05 17.63
C CYS A 68 -4.12 6.98 16.43
N GLY A 69 -2.85 7.34 16.61
CA GLY A 69 -1.81 7.03 15.63
C GLY A 69 -1.74 5.53 15.39
N ASN A 70 -1.75 4.73 16.45
CA ASN A 70 -1.57 3.29 16.34
C ASN A 70 -2.65 2.58 15.51
N VAL A 71 -3.95 2.72 15.74
CA VAL A 71 -4.94 1.83 15.08
C VAL A 71 -4.91 1.92 13.54
N PHE A 72 -4.76 3.12 12.96
CA PHE A 72 -4.79 3.30 11.52
C PHE A 72 -3.41 3.27 10.87
N PHE A 73 -2.38 3.72 11.57
CA PHE A 73 -1.02 3.67 11.04
C PHE A 73 -0.40 2.27 11.17
N LEU A 74 -0.81 1.46 12.16
CA LEU A 74 -0.29 0.10 12.35
C LEU A 74 -0.56 -0.80 11.15
N LEU A 75 -1.62 -0.57 10.35
CA LEU A 75 -1.91 -1.42 9.20
C LEU A 75 -0.80 -1.41 8.14
N CYS A 76 -0.10 -0.28 7.99
CA CYS A 76 0.97 -0.10 7.00
C CYS A 76 2.37 0.02 7.63
N GLY A 77 2.48 0.51 8.87
CA GLY A 77 3.74 0.90 9.51
C GLY A 77 3.96 2.42 9.48
N PHE A 78 4.45 2.99 10.57
CA PHE A 78 4.79 4.41 10.69
C PHE A 78 6.02 4.67 11.55
N ASN A 79 6.80 5.65 11.12
CA ASN A 79 7.95 6.14 11.86
C ASN A 79 7.55 7.33 12.75
N GLU A 80 7.34 7.09 14.04
CA GLU A 80 6.97 8.13 15.01
C GLU A 80 7.96 9.31 15.01
N LYS A 81 9.26 9.04 14.83
CA LYS A 81 10.30 10.07 14.81
C LYS A 81 10.23 11.00 13.59
N ASN A 82 9.53 10.58 12.54
CA ASN A 82 9.42 11.31 11.29
C ASN A 82 7.98 11.72 10.98
N LEU A 83 7.06 11.60 11.95
CA LEU A 83 5.66 11.98 11.80
C LEU A 83 5.37 13.26 12.60
N ASN A 84 4.62 14.19 12.00
CA ASN A 84 4.10 15.34 12.74
C ASN A 84 2.97 14.90 13.68
N MET A 85 3.30 14.60 14.94
CA MET A 85 2.34 14.09 15.91
C MET A 85 1.16 15.03 16.12
N SER A 86 1.37 16.36 16.11
CA SER A 86 0.29 17.35 16.23
C SER A 86 -0.72 17.30 15.08
N ARG A 87 -0.42 16.63 13.97
CA ARG A 87 -1.33 16.42 12.83
C ARG A 87 -2.02 15.05 12.79
N VAL A 88 -1.78 14.17 13.76
CA VAL A 88 -2.47 12.87 13.91
C VAL A 88 -4.00 12.99 13.80
N PRO A 89 -4.68 13.98 14.41
CA PRO A 89 -6.13 14.16 14.24
C PRO A 89 -6.57 14.36 12.79
N VAL A 90 -5.75 15.04 11.98
CA VAL A 90 -6.00 15.25 10.54
C VAL A 90 -5.83 13.92 9.80
N TYR A 91 -4.71 13.23 10.02
CA TYR A 91 -4.44 11.96 9.35
C TYR A 91 -5.52 10.91 9.63
N THR A 92 -5.91 10.74 10.90
CA THR A 92 -6.89 9.74 11.35
C THR A 92 -8.34 10.05 10.92
N THR A 93 -8.68 11.31 10.74
CA THR A 93 -10.01 11.72 10.24
C THR A 93 -10.16 11.50 8.73
N HIS A 94 -9.04 11.48 7.99
CA HIS A 94 -9.01 11.31 6.54
C HIS A 94 -8.56 9.92 6.09
N CYS A 95 -7.93 9.13 6.95
CA CYS A 95 -7.44 7.79 6.66
C CYS A 95 -7.94 6.78 7.72
N PRO A 96 -8.47 5.61 7.31
CA PRO A 96 -8.69 5.14 5.94
C PRO A 96 -9.78 5.94 5.23
N ALA A 97 -9.87 5.89 3.90
CA ALA A 97 -10.93 6.55 3.12
C ALA A 97 -12.02 5.58 2.62
N GLY A 98 -12.00 4.33 3.09
CA GLY A 98 -12.86 3.24 2.63
C GLY A 98 -12.29 2.50 1.40
N THR A 99 -12.53 1.19 1.35
CA THR A 99 -12.25 0.33 0.19
C THR A 99 -13.31 -0.79 0.13
N SER A 100 -13.39 -1.56 -0.96
CA SER A 100 -14.27 -2.74 -0.99
C SER A 100 -13.69 -3.92 -0.19
N VAL A 101 -14.55 -4.77 0.36
CA VAL A 101 -14.12 -6.05 0.96
C VAL A 101 -13.45 -6.94 -0.09
N ASN A 102 -13.90 -6.89 -1.35
CA ASN A 102 -13.25 -7.63 -2.44
C ASN A 102 -11.79 -7.21 -2.64
N ASN A 103 -11.47 -5.93 -2.49
CA ASN A 103 -10.07 -5.48 -2.54
C ASN A 103 -9.26 -6.14 -1.41
N ILE A 104 -9.77 -6.17 -0.18
CA ILE A 104 -9.10 -6.84 0.94
C ILE A 104 -8.94 -8.34 0.71
N LEU A 105 -9.94 -9.00 0.11
CA LEU A 105 -9.84 -10.39 -0.30
C LEU A 105 -8.76 -10.60 -1.38
N HIS A 106 -8.59 -9.66 -2.30
CA HIS A 106 -7.53 -9.72 -3.30
C HIS A 106 -6.14 -9.60 -2.67
N TRP A 107 -5.97 -8.68 -1.70
CA TRP A 107 -4.74 -8.61 -0.90
C TRP A 107 -4.51 -9.91 -0.12
N SER A 108 -5.55 -10.51 0.47
CA SER A 108 -5.49 -11.84 1.10
C SER A 108 -4.97 -12.92 0.12
N GLN A 109 -5.49 -12.96 -1.11
CA GLN A 109 -5.03 -13.88 -2.14
C GLN A 109 -3.56 -13.65 -2.52
N ALA A 110 -3.12 -12.39 -2.57
CA ALA A 110 -1.73 -12.04 -2.85
C ALA A 110 -0.79 -12.48 -1.71
N VAL A 111 -1.20 -12.32 -0.44
CA VAL A 111 -0.44 -12.83 0.73
C VAL A 111 -0.32 -14.36 0.67
N LYS A 112 -1.44 -15.06 0.47
CA LYS A 112 -1.47 -16.54 0.47
C LYS A 112 -0.76 -17.13 -0.73
N GLY A 113 -0.92 -16.51 -1.90
CA GLY A 113 -0.41 -17.01 -3.17
C GLY A 113 1.02 -16.59 -3.48
N GLY A 114 1.50 -15.48 -2.91
CA GLY A 114 2.80 -14.89 -3.23
C GLY A 114 2.94 -14.49 -4.70
N LYS A 115 1.82 -14.21 -5.38
CA LYS A 115 1.74 -13.95 -6.83
C LYS A 115 1.09 -12.60 -7.09
N LEU A 116 1.65 -11.87 -8.03
CA LEU A 116 1.00 -10.72 -8.64
C LEU A 116 0.06 -11.20 -9.75
N GLN A 117 -1.24 -11.22 -9.46
CA GLN A 117 -2.27 -11.75 -10.36
C GLN A 117 -3.61 -11.05 -10.17
N ALA A 118 -4.51 -11.22 -11.13
CA ALA A 118 -5.89 -10.76 -11.01
C ALA A 118 -6.63 -11.47 -9.86
N PHE A 119 -7.79 -10.94 -9.46
CA PHE A 119 -8.60 -11.48 -8.38
C PHE A 119 -9.13 -12.89 -8.72
N ASP A 120 -8.99 -13.86 -7.82
CA ASP A 120 -9.65 -15.15 -7.95
C ASP A 120 -11.09 -15.03 -7.44
N TRP A 121 -12.06 -15.27 -8.32
CA TRP A 121 -13.49 -15.15 -7.99
C TRP A 121 -14.00 -16.32 -7.14
N GLY A 122 -13.21 -17.38 -6.95
CA GLY A 122 -13.52 -18.51 -6.08
C GLY A 122 -14.07 -19.74 -6.82
N SER A 123 -14.31 -19.64 -8.13
CA SER A 123 -14.68 -20.78 -8.97
C SER A 123 -14.19 -20.63 -10.41
N LYS A 124 -13.96 -21.76 -11.09
CA LYS A 124 -13.59 -21.78 -12.52
C LYS A 124 -14.64 -21.10 -13.41
N LYS A 125 -15.92 -21.23 -13.04
CA LYS A 125 -17.05 -20.62 -13.78
C LYS A 125 -17.01 -19.10 -13.68
N GLU A 126 -16.79 -18.56 -12.48
CA GLU A 126 -16.71 -17.11 -12.28
C GLU A 126 -15.44 -16.55 -12.90
N ASN A 127 -14.28 -17.17 -12.72
CA ASN A 127 -13.05 -16.76 -13.40
C ASN A 127 -13.22 -16.76 -14.93
N MET A 128 -13.89 -17.76 -15.50
CA MET A 128 -14.21 -17.79 -16.93
C MET A 128 -15.08 -16.60 -17.35
N ALA A 129 -16.10 -16.26 -16.57
CA ALA A 129 -16.97 -15.12 -16.85
C ALA A 129 -16.22 -13.76 -16.80
N HIS A 130 -15.15 -13.66 -16.03
CA HIS A 130 -14.36 -12.43 -15.89
C HIS A 130 -13.15 -12.35 -16.82
N TYR A 131 -12.49 -13.46 -17.11
CA TYR A 131 -11.18 -13.49 -17.76
C TYR A 131 -11.14 -14.29 -19.06
N ASN A 132 -12.23 -14.96 -19.45
CA ASN A 132 -12.23 -15.97 -20.53
C ASN A 132 -11.19 -17.09 -20.31
N GLN A 133 -10.80 -17.34 -19.07
CA GLN A 133 -9.93 -18.43 -18.64
C GLN A 133 -10.31 -18.89 -17.23
N THR A 134 -9.99 -20.13 -16.88
CA THR A 134 -10.46 -20.75 -15.61
C THR A 134 -9.66 -20.35 -14.37
N THR A 135 -8.51 -19.69 -14.55
CA THR A 135 -7.64 -19.18 -13.48
C THR A 135 -7.41 -17.69 -13.66
N PRO A 136 -7.15 -16.92 -12.60
CA PRO A 136 -6.80 -15.50 -12.74
C PRO A 136 -5.49 -15.33 -13.54
N PRO A 137 -5.42 -14.39 -14.50
CA PRO A 137 -4.18 -14.09 -15.21
C PRO A 137 -3.13 -13.47 -14.28
N LEU A 138 -1.86 -13.81 -14.51
CA LEU A 138 -0.72 -13.18 -13.83
C LEU A 138 -0.41 -11.82 -14.45
N TYR A 139 0.03 -10.86 -13.64
CA TYR A 139 0.60 -9.62 -14.17
C TYR A 139 2.12 -9.75 -14.23
N ASN A 140 2.68 -9.49 -15.42
CA ASN A 140 4.11 -9.61 -15.66
C ASN A 140 4.79 -8.24 -15.61
N VAL A 141 5.53 -7.95 -14.54
CA VAL A 141 6.26 -6.67 -14.38
C VAL A 141 7.26 -6.45 -15.52
N LYS A 142 7.80 -7.52 -16.12
CA LYS A 142 8.75 -7.41 -17.25
C LYS A 142 8.14 -6.79 -18.50
N GLU A 143 6.81 -6.73 -18.60
CA GLU A 143 6.10 -6.07 -19.71
C GLU A 143 5.92 -4.55 -19.48
N MET A 144 6.25 -4.06 -18.28
CA MET A 144 6.22 -2.64 -17.93
C MET A 144 7.49 -1.93 -18.44
N THR A 145 7.48 -1.54 -19.70
CA THR A 145 8.63 -0.91 -20.40
C THR A 145 8.83 0.58 -20.12
N ILE A 146 7.95 1.19 -19.31
CA ILE A 146 7.99 2.62 -18.97
C ILE A 146 9.26 2.93 -18.15
N PRO A 147 9.96 4.05 -18.40
CA PRO A 147 11.04 4.51 -17.53
C PRO A 147 10.55 4.63 -16.08
N THR A 148 11.11 3.82 -15.18
CA THR A 148 10.60 3.64 -13.83
C THR A 148 11.63 4.06 -12.78
N ALA A 149 11.24 4.96 -11.89
CA ALA A 149 12.00 5.42 -10.74
C ALA A 149 11.29 5.00 -9.45
N LEU A 150 12.00 4.36 -8.52
CA LEU A 150 11.40 3.78 -7.33
C LEU A 150 12.07 4.29 -6.04
N TRP A 151 11.28 4.55 -5.01
CA TRP A 151 11.77 4.79 -3.65
C TRP A 151 11.16 3.78 -2.67
N SER A 152 12.00 3.21 -1.81
CA SER A 152 11.59 2.14 -0.87
C SER A 152 12.11 2.39 0.54
N GLY A 153 11.27 2.10 1.54
CA GLY A 153 11.62 2.25 2.95
C GLY A 153 12.40 1.03 3.45
N GLY A 154 13.39 1.24 4.29
CA GLY A 154 14.16 0.14 4.86
C GLY A 154 13.46 -0.57 6.00
N ASN A 155 12.53 0.11 6.66
CA ASN A 155 11.68 -0.40 7.74
C ASN A 155 10.22 -0.58 7.31
N ASP A 156 9.92 -0.46 6.01
CA ASP A 156 8.57 -0.60 5.48
C ASP A 156 8.02 -2.03 5.74
N TRP A 157 6.85 -2.12 6.39
CA TRP A 157 6.22 -3.40 6.71
C TRP A 157 5.37 -3.94 5.56
N LEU A 158 4.86 -3.07 4.69
CA LEU A 158 3.92 -3.42 3.63
C LEU A 158 4.66 -3.65 2.30
N ALA A 159 5.41 -2.66 1.84
CA ALA A 159 6.33 -2.78 0.71
C ALA A 159 7.72 -3.20 1.21
N ASP A 160 7.78 -4.39 1.82
CA ASP A 160 8.97 -4.79 2.57
C ASP A 160 10.21 -4.95 1.68
N PRO A 161 11.43 -4.79 2.25
CA PRO A 161 12.66 -4.82 1.47
C PRO A 161 12.88 -6.10 0.64
N LYS A 162 12.33 -7.25 1.04
CA LYS A 162 12.49 -8.51 0.29
C LYS A 162 11.60 -8.52 -0.94
N ASP A 163 10.32 -8.18 -0.80
CA ASP A 163 9.40 -8.05 -1.93
C ASP A 163 9.86 -6.95 -2.90
N VAL A 164 10.35 -5.81 -2.39
CA VAL A 164 10.94 -4.75 -3.23
C VAL A 164 12.20 -5.24 -3.95
N ALA A 165 13.10 -5.96 -3.28
CA ALA A 165 14.28 -6.51 -3.93
C ALA A 165 13.91 -7.45 -5.10
N LEU A 166 12.87 -8.29 -4.92
CA LEU A 166 12.34 -9.12 -6.01
C LEU A 166 11.75 -8.29 -7.14
N LEU A 167 11.01 -7.23 -6.82
CA LEU A 167 10.44 -6.32 -7.82
C LEU A 167 11.53 -5.65 -8.67
N LEU A 168 12.60 -5.14 -8.05
CA LEU A 168 13.70 -4.46 -8.75
C LEU A 168 14.37 -5.35 -9.82
N THR A 169 14.44 -6.67 -9.60
CA THR A 169 14.97 -7.61 -10.60
C THR A 169 14.06 -7.81 -11.82
N GLN A 170 12.79 -7.40 -11.74
CA GLN A 170 11.78 -7.61 -12.77
C GLN A 170 11.47 -6.36 -13.58
N VAL A 171 11.78 -5.16 -13.08
CA VAL A 171 11.53 -3.90 -13.78
C VAL A 171 12.54 -3.75 -14.94
N PRO A 172 12.10 -3.80 -16.21
CA PRO A 172 13.02 -3.85 -17.34
C PRO A 172 13.72 -2.51 -17.63
N ASN A 173 13.08 -1.39 -17.27
CA ASN A 173 13.57 -0.03 -17.51
C ASN A 173 13.63 0.77 -16.21
N LEU A 174 14.43 0.27 -15.26
CA LEU A 174 14.68 0.93 -13.99
C LEU A 174 15.71 2.05 -14.18
N ILE A 175 15.25 3.29 -14.15
CA ILE A 175 16.10 4.48 -14.35
C ILE A 175 16.66 5.04 -13.04
N TYR A 176 16.01 4.72 -11.91
CA TYR A 176 16.40 5.20 -10.60
C TYR A 176 15.86 4.29 -9.50
N HIS A 177 16.64 4.04 -8.46
CA HIS A 177 16.17 3.45 -7.21
C HIS A 177 16.89 4.07 -6.02
N LYS A 178 16.12 4.50 -5.03
CA LYS A 178 16.65 4.96 -3.74
C LYS A 178 15.97 4.22 -2.60
N ARG A 179 16.79 3.57 -1.76
CA ARG A 179 16.33 3.02 -0.48
C ARG A 179 16.62 4.03 0.63
N ILE A 180 15.61 4.33 1.46
CA ILE A 180 15.75 5.19 2.63
C ILE A 180 15.66 4.28 3.88
N PRO A 181 16.79 3.93 4.52
CA PRO A 181 16.86 2.85 5.51
C PRO A 181 15.88 2.93 6.68
N GLU A 182 15.64 4.14 7.18
CA GLU A 182 14.86 4.42 8.38
C GLU A 182 13.36 4.61 8.11
N TRP A 183 12.97 4.83 6.86
CA TRP A 183 11.58 5.11 6.49
C TRP A 183 10.69 3.87 6.59
N GLU A 184 9.48 4.08 7.08
CA GLU A 184 8.35 3.16 7.01
C GLU A 184 7.41 3.54 5.87
N HIS A 185 6.28 2.82 5.75
CA HIS A 185 5.38 2.95 4.59
C HIS A 185 4.76 4.34 4.44
N LEU A 186 4.50 5.02 5.56
CA LEU A 186 3.78 6.30 5.56
C LEU A 186 4.71 7.52 5.48
N ASP A 187 6.02 7.35 5.65
CA ASP A 187 7.01 8.42 5.48
C ASP A 187 6.97 9.03 4.07
N PHE A 188 6.62 8.23 3.05
CA PHE A 188 6.50 8.68 1.65
C PHE A 188 5.45 9.75 1.40
N ILE A 189 4.47 9.89 2.30
CA ILE A 189 3.39 10.88 2.19
C ILE A 189 3.35 11.85 3.38
N TRP A 190 3.79 11.41 4.57
CA TRP A 190 3.68 12.16 5.82
C TRP A 190 5.02 12.38 6.55
N GLY A 191 6.12 11.88 6.01
CA GLY A 191 7.46 12.08 6.55
C GLY A 191 7.83 13.56 6.60
N LEU A 192 8.32 14.03 7.75
CA LEU A 192 8.78 15.41 7.93
C LEU A 192 9.92 15.76 6.98
N ASP A 193 10.81 14.80 6.72
CA ASP A 193 11.97 14.92 5.82
C ASP A 193 11.66 14.57 4.35
N ALA A 194 10.42 14.18 4.02
CA ALA A 194 10.03 13.76 2.67
C ALA A 194 10.28 14.82 1.58
N PRO A 195 10.05 16.13 1.82
CA PRO A 195 10.40 17.17 0.84
C PRO A 195 11.88 17.14 0.43
N GLU A 196 12.77 17.02 1.41
CA GLU A 196 14.22 17.09 1.20
C GLU A 196 14.77 15.82 0.58
N ARG A 197 14.26 14.66 1.00
CA ARG A 197 14.84 13.35 0.64
C ARG A 197 14.16 12.66 -0.53
N LEU A 198 12.94 13.07 -0.88
CA LEU A 198 12.14 12.45 -1.92
C LEU A 198 11.56 13.48 -2.90
N TYR A 199 10.77 14.46 -2.45
CA TYR A 199 9.97 15.28 -3.37
C TYR A 199 10.84 16.15 -4.29
N ASN A 200 11.95 16.70 -3.78
CA ASN A 200 12.91 17.45 -4.60
C ASN A 200 13.51 16.57 -5.71
N GLU A 201 13.94 15.35 -5.40
CA GLU A 201 14.48 14.40 -6.40
C GLU A 201 13.41 14.00 -7.44
N MET A 202 12.15 13.84 -7.02
CA MET A 202 11.05 13.57 -7.95
C MET A 202 10.88 14.72 -8.94
N ILE A 203 10.93 15.97 -8.47
CA ILE A 203 10.83 17.17 -9.33
C ILE A 203 11.99 17.22 -10.32
N GLU A 204 13.22 16.99 -9.86
CA GLU A 204 14.40 16.94 -10.74
C GLU A 204 14.27 15.88 -11.83
N LEU A 205 13.80 14.67 -11.47
CA LEU A 205 13.54 13.60 -12.44
C LEU A 205 12.43 14.00 -13.41
N MET A 206 11.32 14.59 -12.95
CA MET A 206 10.26 15.07 -13.84
C MET A 206 10.77 16.10 -14.84
N ASN A 207 11.63 17.03 -14.41
CA ASN A 207 12.23 18.04 -15.29
C ASN A 207 13.23 17.44 -16.29
N LYS A 208 13.94 16.37 -15.91
CA LYS A 208 14.85 15.65 -16.82
C LYS A 208 14.12 14.91 -17.94
N TYR A 209 12.89 14.47 -17.71
CA TYR A 209 12.06 13.73 -18.67
C TYR A 209 10.88 14.57 -19.23
N GLN A 210 10.97 15.90 -19.13
CA GLN A 210 9.99 16.82 -19.73
C GLN A 210 9.97 16.74 -21.26
#